data_AF-A0A1Q9T1S1-F1
#
_entry.id   AF-A0A1Q9T1S1-F1
#
_cell.length_a   1.000
_cell.length_b   1.000
_cell.length_c   1.000
_cell.angle_alpha   90.00
_cell.angle_beta   90.00
_cell.angle_gamma   90.00
#
_symmetry.space_group_name_H-M   'P 1'
#
loop_
_entity.id
_entity.type
_entity.pdbx_description
1 polymer ?
#
loop_
_entity_poly.entity_id
_entity_poly.type
_entity_poly.pdbx_seq_one_letter_code
_entity_poly.pdbx_strand_id
1 'polypeptide(L)'
;MSVMDRRLQLLLDAERYARVSQEAAASGRSVAAVIREAIDARFAPDDDAALRTAGSELLERARLARADAPHPGEGPDDLKRAYATSVDAKLARR
;
A
#
# COMPACT_ATOMS: atom_id res chain seq x y z
N MET A 1 -25.04 -7.06 -4.13
CA MET A 1 -24.32 -6.47 -5.28
C MET A 1 -25.22 -5.43 -5.90
N SER A 2 -24.96 -4.14 -5.64
CA SER A 2 -25.71 -3.06 -6.29
C SER A 2 -25.12 -2.86 -7.67
N VAL A 3 -25.90 -3.13 -8.71
CA VAL A 3 -25.50 -2.89 -10.10
C VAL A 3 -25.59 -1.37 -10.35
N MET A 4 -24.75 -0.82 -11.23
CA MET A 4 -24.78 0.62 -11.51
C MET A 4 -26.00 0.97 -12.37
N ASP A 5 -27.14 1.22 -11.71
CA ASP A 5 -28.44 1.34 -12.37
C ASP A 5 -28.79 2.77 -12.83
N ARG A 6 -27.99 3.76 -12.42
CA ARG A 6 -28.22 5.19 -12.72
C ARG A 6 -27.05 5.77 -13.50
N ARG A 7 -27.34 6.40 -14.65
CA ARG A 7 -26.36 7.09 -15.49
C ARG A 7 -26.38 8.59 -15.23
N LEU A 8 -25.21 9.16 -14.94
CA LEU A 8 -24.99 10.60 -14.77
C LEU A 8 -24.25 11.15 -15.99
N GLN A 9 -24.65 12.33 -16.47
CA GLN A 9 -23.87 13.15 -17.40
C GLN A 9 -23.34 14.36 -16.63
N LEU A 10 -22.04 14.62 -16.73
CA LEU A 10 -21.35 15.70 -16.02
C LEU A 10 -20.53 16.52 -17.01
N LEU A 11 -20.62 17.85 -16.91
CA LEU A 11 -19.77 18.76 -17.65
C LEU A 11 -18.61 19.20 -16.75
N LEU A 12 -17.40 19.06 -17.26
CA LEU A 12 -16.16 19.50 -16.62
C LEU A 12 -15.49 20.54 -17.51
N ASP A 13 -14.87 21.54 -16.89
CA ASP A 13 -13.91 22.37 -17.60
C ASP A 13 -12.65 21.57 -17.98
N ALA A 14 -11.83 22.16 -18.84
CA ALA A 14 -10.64 21.51 -19.38
C ALA A 14 -9.65 21.10 -18.27
N GLU A 15 -9.47 21.93 -17.25
CA GLU A 15 -8.53 21.67 -16.16
C GLU A 15 -8.98 20.46 -15.33
N ARG A 16 -10.25 20.43 -14.92
CA ARG A 16 -10.83 19.33 -14.15
C ARG A 16 -10.81 18.03 -14.94
N TYR A 17 -11.15 18.08 -16.23
CA TYR A 17 -11.08 16.90 -17.09
C TYR A 17 -9.65 16.37 -17.22
N ALA A 18 -8.66 17.26 -17.39
CA ALA A 18 -7.25 16.87 -17.49
C ALA A 18 -6.77 16.18 -16.19
N ARG A 19 -7.10 16.73 -15.03
CA ARG A 19 -6.73 16.16 -13.72
C ARG A 19 -7.29 14.74 -13.54
N VAL A 20 -8.57 14.54 -13.82
CA VAL A 20 -9.21 13.22 -13.68
C VAL A 20 -8.68 12.22 -14.71
N SER A 21 -8.37 12.68 -15.94
CA SER A 21 -7.82 11.83 -16.99
C SER A 21 -6.41 11.37 -16.67
N GLN A 22 -5.59 12.26 -16.11
CA GLN A 22 -4.23 11.93 -15.67
C GLN A 22 -4.26 10.87 -14.55
N GLU A 23 -5.12 11.03 -13.55
CA GLU A 23 -5.27 10.06 -12.46
C GLU A 23 -5.75 8.70 -12.97
N ALA A 24 -6.73 8.70 -13.89
CA ALA A 24 -7.22 7.48 -14.52
C ALA A 24 -6.10 6.72 -15.26
N ALA A 25 -5.27 7.44 -16.03
CA ALA A 25 -4.13 6.86 -16.73
C ALA A 25 -3.05 6.33 -15.75
N ALA A 26 -2.71 7.11 -14.73
CA ALA A 26 -1.69 6.73 -13.74
C ALA A 26 -2.07 5.47 -12.95
N SER A 27 -3.36 5.32 -12.65
CA SER A 27 -3.89 4.20 -11.87
C SER A 27 -4.39 3.01 -12.69
N GLY A 28 -4.38 3.11 -14.03
CA GLY A 28 -4.91 2.07 -14.92
C GLY A 28 -6.44 1.87 -14.79
N ARG A 29 -7.15 2.89 -14.33
CA ARG A 29 -8.61 2.86 -14.09
C ARG A 29 -9.35 3.68 -15.14
N SER A 30 -10.66 3.46 -15.27
CA SER A 30 -11.49 4.36 -16.08
C SER A 30 -11.73 5.68 -15.36
N VAL A 31 -11.92 6.77 -16.11
CA VAL A 31 -12.35 8.08 -15.58
C VAL A 31 -13.59 7.93 -14.69
N ALA A 32 -14.56 7.11 -15.09
CA ALA A 32 -15.77 6.86 -14.31
C ALA A 32 -15.47 6.18 -12.96
N ALA A 33 -14.46 5.30 -12.87
CA ALA A 33 -14.05 4.69 -11.62
C ALA A 33 -13.44 5.70 -10.66
N VAL A 34 -12.55 6.57 -11.16
CA VAL A 34 -11.94 7.66 -10.38
C VAL A 34 -13.00 8.63 -9.84
N ILE A 35 -13.98 9.00 -10.68
CA ILE A 35 -15.08 9.89 -10.25
C ILE A 35 -15.91 9.24 -9.15
N ARG A 36 -16.25 7.95 -9.26
CA ARG A 36 -17.03 7.25 -8.23
C ARG A 36 -16.29 7.16 -6.91
N GLU A 37 -15.01 6.83 -6.93
CA GLU A 37 -14.18 6.82 -5.72
C GLU A 37 -14.11 8.19 -5.06
N ALA A 38 -14.01 9.28 -5.84
CA ALA A 38 -14.06 10.63 -5.29
C ALA A 38 -15.41 10.96 -4.64
N ILE A 39 -16.52 10.45 -5.21
CA ILE A 39 -17.86 10.56 -4.62
C ILE A 39 -17.90 9.77 -3.30
N ASP A 40 -17.49 8.51 -3.32
CA ASP A 40 -17.48 7.64 -2.14
C ASP A 40 -16.62 8.24 -1.02
N ALA A 41 -15.43 8.75 -1.33
CA ALA A 41 -14.56 9.43 -0.37
C ALA A 41 -15.19 10.70 0.21
N ARG A 42 -15.99 11.42 -0.57
CA ARG A 42 -16.67 12.65 -0.12
C ARG A 42 -17.87 12.36 0.78
N PHE A 43 -18.56 11.24 0.57
CA PHE A 43 -19.77 10.85 1.31
C PHE A 43 -19.56 9.68 2.26
N ALA A 44 -18.31 9.29 2.50
CA ALA A 44 -17.94 8.27 3.48
C ALA A 44 -18.57 8.63 4.85
N PRO A 45 -19.30 7.71 5.49
CA PRO A 45 -19.90 7.96 6.80
C PRO A 45 -18.82 8.25 7.86
N ASP A 46 -19.16 9.02 8.89
CA ASP A 46 -18.20 9.45 9.92
C ASP A 46 -17.53 8.28 10.67
N ASP A 47 -18.13 7.08 10.66
CA ASP A 47 -17.52 5.85 11.19
C ASP A 47 -16.22 5.47 10.47
N ASP A 48 -16.04 5.87 9.21
CA ASP A 48 -14.78 5.68 8.47
C ASP A 48 -13.65 6.55 9.04
N ALA A 49 -13.96 7.69 9.67
CA ALA A 49 -12.94 8.49 10.34
C ALA A 49 -12.40 7.74 11.56
N ALA A 50 -13.26 7.10 12.35
CA ALA A 50 -12.85 6.28 13.49
C ALA A 50 -12.04 5.05 13.04
N LEU A 51 -12.47 4.38 11.97
CA LEU A 51 -11.74 3.24 11.39
C LEU A 51 -10.36 3.65 10.82
N ARG A 52 -10.26 4.79 10.13
CA ARG A 52 -8.98 5.32 9.63
C ARG A 52 -8.02 5.66 10.76
N THR A 53 -8.52 6.28 11.83
CA THR A 53 -7.72 6.56 13.03
C THR A 53 -7.23 5.26 13.68
N ALA A 54 -8.13 4.30 13.92
CA ALA A 54 -7.78 3.01 14.51
C ALA A 54 -6.76 2.23 13.65
N GLY A 55 -6.93 2.24 12.32
CA GLY A 55 -5.99 1.62 11.38
C GLY A 55 -4.61 2.30 11.41
N SER A 56 -4.56 3.63 11.51
CA SER A 56 -3.31 4.38 11.61
C SER A 56 -2.58 4.07 12.92
N GLU A 57 -3.31 4.04 14.04
CA GLU A 57 -2.76 3.65 15.34
C GLU A 57 -2.21 2.22 15.35
N LEU A 58 -2.92 1.28 14.70
CA LEU A 58 -2.46 -0.10 14.55
C LEU A 58 -1.14 -0.18 13.76
N LEU A 59 -1.04 0.54 12.64
CA LEU A 59 0.19 0.59 11.84
C LEU A 59 1.37 1.17 12.64
N GLU A 60 1.15 2.25 13.39
CA GLU A 60 2.18 2.83 14.25
C GLU A 60 2.64 1.84 15.32
N ARG A 61 1.71 1.17 15.99
CA ARG A 61 2.06 0.11 16.96
C ARG A 61 2.85 -1.02 16.33
N ALA A 62 2.49 -1.44 15.11
CA ALA A 62 3.23 -2.47 14.38
C ALA A 62 4.64 -2.01 13.99
N ARG A 63 4.82 -0.73 13.61
CA ARG A 63 6.14 -0.14 13.33
C ARG A 63 7.03 -0.13 14.58
N LEU A 64 6.49 0.36 15.70
CA LEU A 64 7.20 0.40 16.98
C LEU A 64 7.56 -1.01 17.46
N ALA A 65 6.61 -1.96 17.42
CA ALA A 65 6.87 -3.35 17.79
C ALA A 65 7.93 -4.01 16.90
N ARG A 66 8.01 -3.65 15.60
CA ARG A 66 9.07 -4.15 14.71
C ARG A 66 10.43 -3.50 15.01
N ALA A 67 10.45 -2.22 15.42
CA ALA A 67 11.68 -1.54 15.82
C ALA A 67 12.25 -2.10 17.13
N ASP A 68 11.37 -2.46 18.07
CA ASP A 68 11.72 -3.04 19.37
C ASP A 68 11.89 -4.58 19.35
N ALA A 69 11.53 -5.23 18.24
CA ALA A 69 11.74 -6.66 18.09
C ALA A 69 13.25 -6.95 17.96
N PRO A 70 13.84 -7.79 18.85
CA PRO A 70 15.14 -8.37 18.57
C PRO A 70 15.03 -9.09 17.22
N HIS A 71 15.84 -8.72 16.23
CA HIS A 71 15.83 -9.38 14.92
C HIS A 71 15.95 -10.90 15.13
N PRO A 72 14.90 -11.68 14.84
CA PRO A 72 14.99 -13.13 14.92
C PRO A 72 15.64 -13.59 13.62
N GLY A 73 16.97 -13.45 13.57
CA GLY A 73 17.78 -13.78 12.42
C GLY A 73 19.25 -13.52 12.75
N GLU A 74 20.09 -14.49 12.41
CA GLU A 74 21.54 -14.32 12.35
C GLU A 74 21.86 -13.00 11.65
N GLY A 75 22.56 -12.11 12.34
CA GLY A 75 22.93 -10.81 11.80
C GLY A 75 23.76 -10.97 10.52
N PRO A 76 23.92 -9.91 9.72
CA PRO A 76 24.74 -9.97 8.51
C PRO A 76 26.14 -10.57 8.74
N ASP A 77 26.71 -10.36 9.94
CA ASP A 77 28.02 -10.90 10.31
C ASP A 77 27.95 -12.38 10.73
N ASP A 78 26.86 -12.83 11.33
CA ASP A 78 26.62 -14.25 11.62
C ASP A 78 26.50 -15.05 10.32
N LEU A 79 25.74 -14.54 9.36
CA LEU A 79 25.57 -15.15 8.04
C LEU A 79 26.89 -15.20 7.26
N LYS A 80 27.71 -14.14 7.33
CA LYS A 80 29.06 -14.13 6.73
C LYS A 80 29.96 -15.18 7.37
N ARG A 81 29.92 -15.33 8.70
CA ARG A 81 30.69 -16.35 9.41
C ARG A 81 30.27 -17.76 9.01
N ALA A 82 28.96 -18.04 9.01
CA ALA A 82 28.43 -19.34 8.59
C ALA A 82 28.81 -19.67 7.15
N TYR A 83 28.75 -18.68 6.25
CA TYR A 83 29.16 -18.84 4.86
C TYR A 83 30.66 -19.13 4.72
N ALA A 84 31.51 -18.39 5.42
CA ALA A 84 32.96 -18.62 5.42
C ALA A 84 33.31 -20.05 5.87
N THR A 85 32.71 -20.53 6.96
CA THR A 85 32.88 -21.91 7.43
C THR A 85 32.45 -22.94 6.37
N SER A 86 31.37 -22.67 5.63
CA SER A 86 30.91 -23.56 4.56
C SER A 86 31.86 -23.61 3.36
N VAL A 87 32.54 -22.50 3.06
CA VAL A 87 33.50 -22.39 1.96
C VAL A 87 34.79 -23.14 2.30
N ASP A 88 35.31 -22.95 3.52
CA ASP A 88 36.52 -23.64 4.00
C ASP A 88 36.32 -25.17 3.98
N ALA A 89 35.15 -25.64 4.42
CA ALA A 89 34.81 -27.06 4.40
C ALA A 89 34.75 -27.65 2.98
N LYS A 90 34.34 -26.87 1.97
CA LYS A 90 34.31 -27.30 0.56
C LYS A 90 35.71 -27.32 -0.05
N LEU A 91 36.56 -26.37 0.30
CA LEU A 91 37.94 -26.29 -0.19
C LEU A 91 38.82 -27.39 0.41
N ALA A 92 38.61 -27.77 1.67
CA ALA A 92 39.36 -28.84 2.32
C ALA A 92 39.00 -30.27 1.83
N ARG A 93 37.90 -30.43 1.09
CA ARG A 93 37.47 -31.71 0.50
C ARG A 93 38.01 -31.96 -0.92
N ARG A 94 38.81 -31.04 -1.46
CA ARG A 94 39.35 -31.10 -2.82
C ARG A 94 40.86 -31.30 -2.79
#